data_AF-A0A916QEJ2-F1
#
_entry.id   AF-A0A916QEJ2-F1
#
_cell.length_a   1.000
_cell.length_b   1.000
_cell.length_c   1.000
_cell.angle_alpha   90.00
_cell.angle_beta   90.00
_cell.angle_gamma   90.00
#
_symmetry.space_group_name_H-M   'P 1'
#
loop_
_entity.id
_entity.type
_entity.pdbx_description
1 polymer ?
#
loop_
_entity_poly.entity_id
_entity_poly.type
_entity_poly.pdbx_seq_one_letter_code
_entity_poly.pdbx_strand_id
1 'polypeptide(L)'
;MNLRLVVNKEADLHGVIDALHREAANAIGGRNLKIDIIDHASERLDEWWSQVLFEVAEVMEKRSYSDLPKILEANKLAGMSIDTAIDDTYVYIRLVDGDHVKFVLLERMPALMGVWTSE
;
A
#
# COMPACT_ATOMS: atom_id res chain seq x y z
N MET A 1 -0.73 18.57 -3.09
CA MET A 1 -1.89 18.49 -4.03
C MET A 1 -2.57 17.17 -3.76
N ASN A 2 -3.90 17.11 -3.70
CA ASN A 2 -4.61 15.85 -3.42
C ASN A 2 -5.28 15.35 -4.68
N LEU A 3 -5.00 14.11 -5.06
CA LEU A 3 -5.64 13.42 -6.17
C LEU A 3 -6.46 12.25 -5.60
N ARG A 4 -7.73 12.17 -5.99
CA ARG A 4 -8.57 11.02 -5.68
C ARG A 4 -8.63 10.11 -6.90
N LEU A 5 -8.30 8.84 -6.70
CA LEU A 5 -8.20 7.86 -7.78
C LEU A 5 -9.22 6.74 -7.56
N VAL A 6 -10.08 6.51 -8.56
CA VAL A 6 -10.94 5.32 -8.61
C VAL A 6 -10.23 4.30 -9.48
N VAL A 7 -10.00 3.11 -8.93
CA VAL A 7 -9.35 2.00 -9.65
C VAL A 7 -10.28 0.80 -9.74
N ASN A 8 -10.12 0.01 -10.80
CA ASN A 8 -10.79 -1.27 -10.91
C ASN A 8 -10.26 -2.24 -9.84
N LYS A 9 -11.09 -3.16 -9.34
CA LYS A 9 -10.70 -4.20 -8.38
C LYS A 9 -9.54 -5.08 -8.85
N GLU A 10 -9.32 -5.21 -10.16
CA GLU A 10 -8.25 -6.00 -10.75
C GLU A 10 -6.99 -5.16 -11.08
N ALA A 11 -7.00 -3.85 -10.79
CA ALA A 11 -5.90 -2.97 -11.13
C ALA A 11 -4.59 -3.40 -10.43
N ASP A 12 -3.50 -3.31 -11.19
CA ASP A 12 -2.14 -3.29 -10.66
C ASP A 12 -1.87 -1.91 -10.05
N LEU A 13 -2.08 -1.81 -8.74
CA LEU A 13 -1.96 -0.55 -8.04
C LEU A 13 -0.52 0.01 -8.11
N HIS A 14 0.49 -0.85 -8.06
CA HIS A 14 1.88 -0.42 -8.17
C HIS A 14 2.13 0.23 -9.53
N GLY A 15 1.76 -0.43 -10.64
CA GLY A 15 1.91 0.13 -11.98
C GLY A 15 1.17 1.45 -12.19
N VAL A 16 -0.03 1.60 -11.61
CA VAL A 16 -0.82 2.83 -11.69
C VAL A 16 -0.16 3.98 -10.93
N ILE A 17 0.29 3.74 -9.70
CA ILE A 17 0.91 4.78 -8.86
C ILE A 17 2.28 5.20 -9.43
N ASP A 18 3.06 4.24 -9.92
CA ASP A 18 4.35 4.48 -10.58
C ASP A 18 4.19 5.32 -11.87
N ALA A 19 3.20 4.99 -12.71
CA ALA A 19 2.87 5.82 -13.88
C ALA A 19 2.45 7.24 -13.49
N LEU A 20 1.60 7.36 -12.47
CA LEU A 20 1.13 8.65 -11.98
C LEU A 20 2.30 9.50 -11.45
N HIS A 21 3.23 8.94 -10.69
CA HIS A 21 4.40 9.68 -10.21
C HIS A 21 5.30 10.16 -11.35
N ARG A 22 5.54 9.32 -12.38
CA ARG A 22 6.33 9.73 -13.55
C ARG A 22 5.70 10.88 -14.32
N GLU A 23 4.39 10.81 -14.56
CA GLU A 23 3.67 11.86 -15.29
C GLU A 23 3.56 13.14 -14.45
N ALA A 24 3.27 12.99 -13.15
CA ALA A 24 3.11 14.11 -12.25
C ALA A 24 4.45 14.84 -11.99
N ALA A 25 5.58 14.14 -11.93
CA ALA A 25 6.91 14.74 -11.74
C ALA A 25 7.19 15.85 -12.77
N ASN A 26 6.77 15.64 -14.02
CA ASN A 26 6.90 16.63 -15.10
C ASN A 26 5.92 17.81 -14.96
N ALA A 27 4.75 17.59 -14.36
CA ALA A 27 3.67 18.57 -14.29
C ALA A 27 3.66 19.40 -12.99
N ILE A 28 4.12 18.85 -11.87
CA ILE A 28 3.91 19.46 -10.54
C ILE A 28 5.14 20.15 -9.95
N GLY A 29 6.28 20.15 -10.66
CA GLY A 29 7.46 20.94 -10.32
C GLY A 29 7.99 20.68 -8.91
N GLY A 30 8.03 19.42 -8.48
CA GLY A 30 8.56 19.00 -7.16
C GLY A 30 7.59 19.15 -5.99
N ARG A 31 6.32 19.52 -6.21
CA ARG A 31 5.31 19.50 -5.13
C ARG A 31 4.94 18.07 -4.75
N ASN A 32 4.63 17.84 -3.47
CA ASN A 32 4.19 16.52 -3.03
C ASN A 32 2.77 16.20 -3.53
N LEU A 33 2.60 15.02 -4.11
CA LEU A 33 1.33 14.47 -4.57
C LEU A 33 0.80 13.53 -3.49
N LYS A 34 -0.34 13.88 -2.89
CA LYS A 34 -1.06 12.98 -2.00
C LYS A 34 -2.11 12.23 -2.83
N ILE A 35 -2.07 10.91 -2.77
CA ILE A 35 -2.96 10.04 -3.53
C ILE A 35 -3.93 9.39 -2.55
N ASP A 36 -5.21 9.67 -2.73
CA ASP A 36 -6.29 9.04 -1.97
C ASP A 36 -7.00 8.05 -2.92
N ILE A 37 -6.87 6.75 -2.65
CA ILE A 37 -7.53 5.71 -3.45
C ILE A 37 -8.98 5.57 -2.95
N ILE A 38 -9.93 5.70 -3.86
CA ILE A 38 -11.34 5.42 -3.60
C ILE A 38 -11.54 3.93 -3.85
N ASP A 39 -11.84 3.21 -2.78
CA ASP A 39 -12.14 1.78 -2.81
C ASP A 39 -13.64 1.50 -2.58
N HIS A 40 -14.02 0.23 -2.67
CA HIS A 40 -15.39 -0.25 -2.44
C HIS A 40 -15.35 -1.38 -1.42
N ALA A 41 -14.70 -1.13 -0.28
CA ALA A 41 -14.56 -2.11 0.79
C ALA A 41 -15.95 -2.46 1.38
N SER A 42 -16.12 -3.73 1.76
CA SER A 42 -17.23 -4.16 2.60
C SER A 42 -16.87 -3.95 4.07
N GLU A 43 -17.89 -3.90 4.93
CA GLU A 43 -17.69 -3.89 6.39
C GLU A 43 -16.80 -5.07 6.85
N ARG A 44 -17.00 -6.25 6.26
CA ARG A 44 -16.17 -7.43 6.50
C ARG A 44 -14.69 -7.21 6.16
N LEU A 45 -14.37 -6.52 5.06
CA LEU A 45 -12.98 -6.17 4.72
C LEU A 45 -12.40 -5.14 5.69
N ASP A 46 -13.19 -4.17 6.13
CA ASP A 46 -12.76 -3.14 7.08
C ASP A 46 -12.52 -3.71 8.49
N GLU A 47 -13.40 -4.61 8.95
CA GLU A 47 -13.25 -5.34 10.21
C GLU A 47 -12.00 -6.22 10.18
N TRP A 48 -11.82 -6.99 9.11
CA TRP A 48 -10.65 -7.84 8.94
C TRP A 48 -9.36 -7.00 8.92
N TRP A 49 -9.34 -5.90 8.16
CA TRP A 49 -8.20 -5.00 8.12
C TRP A 49 -7.86 -4.43 9.50
N SER A 50 -8.88 -4.05 10.26
CA SER A 50 -8.71 -3.53 11.63
C SER A 50 -8.09 -4.56 12.57
N GLN A 51 -8.34 -5.86 12.38
CA GLN A 51 -7.75 -6.94 13.18
C GLN A 51 -6.25 -7.07 12.94
N VAL A 52 -5.81 -6.99 11.67
CA VAL A 52 -4.40 -7.17 11.29
C VAL A 52 -3.59 -5.86 11.32
N LEU A 53 -4.26 -4.70 11.46
CA LEU A 53 -3.64 -3.38 11.37
C LEU A 53 -2.44 -3.21 12.31
N PHE A 54 -2.53 -3.71 13.54
CA PHE A 54 -1.46 -3.59 14.52
C PHE A 54 -0.22 -4.42 14.15
N GLU A 55 -0.42 -5.66 13.67
CA GLU A 55 0.68 -6.52 13.23
C GLU A 55 1.35 -5.95 11.97
N VAL A 56 0.56 -5.41 11.05
CA VAL A 56 1.06 -4.69 9.87
C VAL A 56 1.88 -3.47 10.30
N ALA A 57 1.37 -2.67 11.23
CA ALA A 57 2.08 -1.51 11.76
C ALA A 57 3.42 -1.90 12.40
N GLU A 58 3.45 -2.99 13.17
CA GLU A 58 4.69 -3.51 13.76
C GLU A 58 5.72 -3.92 12.69
N VAL A 59 5.27 -4.57 11.61
CA VAL A 59 6.16 -4.91 10.49
C VAL A 59 6.67 -3.67 9.76
N MET A 60 5.81 -2.68 9.54
CA MET A 60 6.21 -1.40 8.94
C MET A 60 7.26 -0.68 9.78
N GLU A 61 7.07 -0.66 11.10
CA GLU A 61 8.00 -0.05 12.08
C GLU A 61 9.35 -0.79 12.11
N LYS A 62 9.32 -2.12 12.18
CA LYS A 62 10.52 -2.97 12.13
C LYS A 62 11.14 -3.07 10.74
N ARG A 63 10.51 -2.48 9.72
CA ARG A 63 10.92 -2.56 8.30
C ARG A 63 11.07 -4.00 7.80
N SER A 64 10.34 -4.93 8.41
CA SER A 64 10.40 -6.37 8.10
C SER A 64 9.41 -6.73 6.99
N TYR A 65 9.40 -5.95 5.91
CA TYR A 65 8.32 -5.97 4.91
C TYR A 65 8.10 -7.35 4.25
N SER A 66 9.12 -8.20 4.23
CA SER A 66 9.04 -9.59 3.78
C SER A 66 8.07 -10.45 4.59
N ASP A 67 7.74 -10.04 5.82
CA ASP A 67 6.83 -10.75 6.71
C ASP A 67 5.35 -10.36 6.48
N LEU A 68 5.07 -9.27 5.75
CA LEU A 68 3.71 -8.81 5.47
C LEU A 68 2.84 -9.87 4.81
N PRO A 69 3.27 -10.55 3.72
CA PRO A 69 2.43 -11.57 3.08
C PRO A 69 2.05 -12.68 4.06
N LYS A 70 2.98 -13.07 4.95
CA LYS A 70 2.74 -14.12 5.94
C LYS A 70 1.71 -13.71 6.99
N ILE A 71 1.80 -12.49 7.51
CA ILE A 71 0.86 -11.96 8.51
C ILE A 71 -0.55 -11.83 7.93
N LEU A 72 -0.65 -11.32 6.70
CA LEU A 72 -1.93 -11.14 6.02
C LEU A 72 -2.56 -12.49 5.68
N GLU A 73 -1.79 -13.46 5.18
CA GLU A 73 -2.32 -14.80 4.86
C GLU A 73 -2.72 -15.60 6.11
N ALA A 74 -2.05 -15.40 7.26
CA ALA A 74 -2.36 -16.12 8.50
C ALA A 74 -3.78 -15.86 9.02
N ASN A 75 -4.32 -14.66 8.76
CA ASN A 75 -5.65 -14.25 9.20
C ASN A 75 -6.69 -14.27 8.06
N LYS A 76 -6.32 -14.70 6.86
CA LYS A 76 -7.14 -14.59 5.65
C LYS A 76 -8.48 -15.30 5.79
N LEU A 77 -9.56 -14.58 5.44
CA LEU A 77 -10.90 -15.15 5.43
C LEU A 77 -11.11 -16.06 4.22
N ALA A 78 -11.98 -17.07 4.35
CA ALA A 78 -12.40 -17.90 3.22
C ALA A 78 -13.03 -17.03 2.13
N GLY A 79 -12.59 -17.24 0.87
CA GLY A 79 -13.06 -16.47 -0.29
C GLY A 79 -12.33 -15.14 -0.52
N MET A 80 -11.48 -14.71 0.41
CA MET A 80 -10.67 -13.50 0.25
C MET A 80 -9.44 -13.78 -0.63
N SER A 81 -9.04 -12.80 -1.43
CA SER A 81 -7.71 -12.75 -2.07
C SER A 81 -6.93 -11.55 -1.55
N ILE A 82 -5.62 -11.74 -1.38
CA ILE A 82 -4.69 -10.73 -0.89
C ILE A 82 -3.53 -10.67 -1.86
N ASP A 83 -3.29 -9.50 -2.44
CA ASP A 83 -2.10 -9.23 -3.23
C ASP A 83 -1.27 -8.17 -2.55
N THR A 84 0.03 -8.42 -2.46
CA THR A 84 0.99 -7.47 -1.90
C THR A 84 2.09 -7.17 -2.91
N ALA A 85 2.42 -5.90 -3.06
CA ALA A 85 3.56 -5.44 -3.84
C ALA A 85 4.35 -4.41 -3.00
N ILE A 86 5.65 -4.32 -3.25
CA ILE A 86 6.53 -3.41 -2.53
C ILE A 86 7.48 -2.80 -3.56
N ASP A 87 7.62 -1.48 -3.52
CA ASP A 87 8.70 -0.74 -4.19
C ASP A 87 9.48 0.09 -3.17
N ASP A 88 10.44 0.91 -3.58
CA ASP A 88 11.28 1.70 -2.69
C ASP A 88 10.54 2.72 -1.80
N THR A 89 9.33 3.11 -2.18
CA THR A 89 8.56 4.17 -1.53
C THR A 89 7.33 3.64 -0.80
N TYR A 90 6.69 2.59 -1.30
CA TYR A 90 5.40 2.12 -0.83
C TYR A 90 5.32 0.62 -0.66
N VAL A 91 4.44 0.23 0.25
CA VAL A 91 3.81 -1.09 0.30
C VAL A 91 2.39 -0.92 -0.24
N TYR A 92 2.05 -1.76 -1.21
CA TYR A 92 0.75 -1.84 -1.84
C TYR A 92 0.05 -3.11 -1.38
N ILE A 93 -1.17 -2.97 -0.88
CA ILE A 93 -1.99 -4.12 -0.46
C ILE A 93 -3.35 -4.00 -1.14
N ARG A 94 -3.76 -5.08 -1.81
CA ARG A 94 -5.09 -5.22 -2.41
C ARG A 94 -5.80 -6.39 -1.74
N LEU A 95 -6.95 -6.11 -1.15
CA LEU A 95 -7.81 -7.11 -0.53
C LEU A 95 -9.08 -7.22 -1.35
N VAL A 96 -9.41 -8.43 -1.79
CA VAL A 96 -10.61 -8.70 -2.59
C VAL A 96 -11.48 -9.71 -1.86
N ASP A 97 -12.77 -9.42 -1.72
CA ASP A 97 -13.78 -10.33 -1.21
C ASP A 97 -15.02 -10.25 -2.11
N GLY A 98 -15.14 -11.19 -3.05
CA GLY A 98 -16.16 -11.17 -4.10
C GLY A 98 -16.07 -9.95 -5.01
N ASP A 99 -17.04 -9.03 -4.89
CA ASP A 99 -17.08 -7.76 -5.63
C ASP A 99 -16.56 -6.56 -4.83
N HIS A 100 -16.21 -6.77 -3.57
CA HIS A 100 -15.64 -5.74 -2.72
C HIS A 100 -14.12 -5.74 -2.82
N VAL A 101 -13.54 -4.54 -2.82
CA VAL A 101 -12.10 -4.35 -2.85
C VAL A 101 -11.68 -3.26 -1.89
N LYS A 102 -10.60 -3.51 -1.16
CA LYS A 102 -9.90 -2.53 -0.33
C LYS A 102 -8.49 -2.35 -0.86
N PHE A 103 -8.06 -1.11 -1.01
CA PHE A 103 -6.69 -0.77 -1.40
C PHE A 103 -6.01 -0.05 -0.24
N VAL A 104 -4.84 -0.53 0.15
CA VAL A 104 -4.02 0.11 1.18
C VAL A 104 -2.68 0.48 0.57
N LEU A 105 -2.32 1.75 0.71
CA LEU A 105 -1.04 2.30 0.32
C LEU A 105 -0.33 2.79 1.58
N LEU A 106 0.78 2.15 1.93
CA LEU A 106 1.58 2.51 3.10
C LEU A 106 2.93 3.04 2.67
N GLU A 107 3.31 4.22 3.13
CA GLU A 107 4.64 4.77 2.91
C GLU A 107 5.69 3.96 3.66
N ARG A 108 6.75 3.56 2.96
CA ARG A 108 7.95 3.01 3.58
C ARG A 108 8.68 4.16 4.26
N MET A 109 9.15 3.91 5.48
CA MET A 109 10.10 4.85 6.08
C MET A 109 11.37 4.84 5.23
N PRO A 110 11.94 6.02 4.90
CA PRO A 110 13.23 6.07 4.25
C PRO A 110 14.23 5.25 5.05
N ALA A 111 15.02 4.45 4.36
CA ALA A 111 16.25 3.96 4.95
C ALA A 111 17.05 5.21 5.33
N LEU A 112 17.17 5.49 6.64
CA LEU A 112 18.21 6.36 7.15
C LEU A 112 19.53 5.61 6.89
N MET A 113 19.97 5.59 5.63
CA MET A 113 21.38 5.41 5.35
C MET A 113 22.04 6.67 5.88
N GLY A 114 22.39 6.61 7.17
CA GLY A 114 23.36 7.53 7.73
C GLY A 114 24.55 7.53 6.80
N VAL A 115 24.80 8.70 6.22
CA VAL A 115 26.00 9.02 5.47
C VAL A 115 27.18 8.56 6.32
N TRP A 116 27.76 7.40 6.01
CA TRP A 116 29.11 7.08 6.46
C TRP A 116 30.06 7.65 5.43
N THR A 117 30.25 8.96 5.49
CA THR A 117 31.42 9.61 4.90
C THR A 117 32.38 9.95 6.02
N SER A 118 33.66 9.65 5.76
CA SER A 118 34.89 10.03 6.49
C SER A 118 35.09 9.30 7.83
N GLU A 119 36.24 8.71 8.14
CA GLU A 119 37.62 8.88 7.65
C GLU A 119 38.41 7.57 7.86
#